data_AF-A0A520HIS4-F1
#
_entry.id   AF-A0A520HIS4-F1
#
_cell.length_a   1.000
_cell.length_b   1.000
_cell.length_c   1.000
_cell.angle_alpha   90.00
_cell.angle_beta   90.00
_cell.angle_gamma   90.00
#
_symmetry.space_group_name_H-M   'P 1'
#
loop_
_entity.id
_entity.type
_entity.pdbx_description
1 polymer ?
#
loop_
_entity_poly.entity_id
_entity_poly.type
_entity_poly.pdbx_seq_one_letter_code
_entity_poly.pdbx_strand_id
1 'polypeptide(L)'
;MVLILPAAPWRERDGLDALTKVLGAAEGESRFVGGAVRDTLLGIDVADVDIATRLPPQEVIERLQDARIKAVPTGLAHGTITAVTPAGP
;
A
#
# COMPACT_ATOMS: atom_id res chain seq x y z
N MET A 1 22.31 -6.33 -11.62
CA MET A 1 21.31 -7.42 -11.67
C MET A 1 20.02 -6.87 -11.08
N VAL A 2 18.91 -6.93 -11.81
CA VAL A 2 17.59 -6.48 -11.31
C VAL A 2 16.88 -7.71 -10.74
N LEU A 3 16.34 -7.59 -9.53
CA LEU A 3 15.50 -8.60 -8.89
C LEU A 3 14.04 -8.21 -9.09
N ILE A 4 13.23 -9.11 -9.63
CA ILE A 4 11.78 -8.97 -9.69
C ILE A 4 11.19 -9.77 -8.54
N LEU A 5 10.30 -9.15 -7.76
CA LEU A 5 9.62 -9.84 -6.66
C LEU A 5 8.79 -11.01 -7.22
N PRO A 6 8.89 -12.23 -6.66
CA PRO A 6 8.07 -13.35 -7.07
C PRO A 6 6.56 -13.04 -7.07
N ALA A 7 5.79 -13.84 -7.82
CA ALA A 7 4.34 -13.83 -7.67
C ALA A 7 3.97 -14.25 -6.24
N ALA A 8 2.98 -13.57 -5.65
CA ALA A 8 2.55 -13.82 -4.30
C ALA A 8 1.05 -13.49 -4.15
N PRO A 9 0.26 -14.28 -3.40
CA PRO A 9 -1.19 -14.11 -3.32
C PRO A 9 -1.65 -12.73 -2.84
N TRP A 10 -0.88 -12.07 -1.97
CA TRP A 10 -1.25 -10.75 -1.44
C TRP A 10 -1.37 -9.67 -2.53
N ARG A 11 -0.70 -9.86 -3.69
CA ARG A 11 -0.76 -8.94 -4.83
C ARG A 11 -2.12 -8.92 -5.51
N GLU A 12 -2.93 -9.95 -5.27
CA GLU A 12 -4.26 -10.12 -5.85
C GLU A 12 -5.38 -9.74 -4.86
N ARG A 13 -5.04 -9.16 -3.70
CA ARG A 13 -6.04 -8.68 -2.73
C ARG A 13 -6.93 -7.59 -3.35
N ASP A 14 -8.24 -7.77 -3.23
CA ASP A 14 -9.24 -6.86 -3.78
C ASP A 14 -9.02 -5.41 -3.32
N GLY A 15 -8.95 -4.50 -4.30
CA GLY A 15 -8.77 -3.06 -4.08
C GLY A 15 -7.31 -2.58 -4.05
N LEU A 16 -6.32 -3.47 -4.06
CA LEU A 16 -4.91 -3.08 -4.00
C LEU A 16 -4.44 -2.33 -5.26
N ASP A 17 -4.91 -2.74 -6.45
CA ASP A 17 -4.63 -2.03 -7.71
C ASP A 17 -5.22 -0.61 -7.71
N ALA A 18 -6.44 -0.45 -7.19
CA ALA A 18 -7.06 0.86 -7.06
C ALA A 18 -6.29 1.74 -6.07
N LEU A 19 -5.88 1.18 -4.92
CA LEU A 19 -5.10 1.89 -3.91
C LEU A 19 -3.75 2.38 -4.45
N THR A 20 -2.99 1.50 -5.12
CA THR A 20 -1.68 1.88 -5.68
C THR A 20 -1.79 2.93 -6.79
N LYS A 21 -2.86 2.86 -7.60
CA LYS A 21 -3.16 3.90 -8.60
C LYS A 21 -3.43 5.26 -7.94
N VAL A 22 -4.26 5.29 -6.90
CA VAL A 22 -4.57 6.52 -6.15
C VAL A 22 -3.31 7.14 -5.54
N LEU A 23 -2.40 6.30 -5.06
CA LEU A 23 -1.12 6.72 -4.46
C LEU A 23 -0.02 7.07 -5.47
N GLY A 24 -0.31 7.07 -6.77
CA GLY A 24 0.63 7.50 -7.81
C GLY A 24 1.76 6.50 -8.08
N ALA A 25 1.48 5.20 -7.99
CA ALA A 25 2.50 4.18 -8.23
C ALA A 25 3.10 4.24 -9.65
N ALA A 26 2.31 4.64 -10.66
CA ALA A 26 2.79 4.78 -12.04
C ALA A 26 3.80 5.93 -12.20
N GLU A 27 3.66 6.97 -11.38
CA GLU A 27 4.55 8.13 -11.28
C GLU A 27 5.74 7.86 -10.35
N GLY A 28 5.77 6.68 -9.70
CA GLY A 28 6.81 6.29 -8.77
C GLY A 28 6.70 6.91 -7.38
N GLU A 29 5.53 7.46 -7.04
CA GLU A 29 5.29 8.12 -5.75
C GLU A 29 5.17 7.13 -4.59
N SER A 30 4.71 5.90 -4.86
CA SER A 30 4.49 4.87 -3.84
C SER A 30 5.15 3.53 -4.15
N ARG A 31 5.52 2.77 -3.12
CA ARG A 31 6.14 1.44 -3.21
C ARG A 31 5.66 0.53 -2.10
N PHE A 32 5.51 -0.76 -2.39
CA PHE A 32 5.41 -1.78 -1.36
C PHE A 32 6.73 -1.89 -0.61
N VAL A 33 6.67 -2.02 0.72
CA VAL A 33 7.84 -2.05 1.60
C VAL A 33 7.69 -3.12 2.68
N GLY A 34 8.72 -3.27 3.50
CA GLY A 34 8.62 -4.00 4.77
C GLY A 34 8.35 -5.49 4.63
N GLY A 35 7.45 -6.00 5.47
CA GLY A 35 7.15 -7.42 5.63
C GLY A 35 6.74 -8.08 4.32
N ALA A 36 5.83 -7.46 3.55
CA ALA A 36 5.35 -8.01 2.28
C ALA A 36 6.49 -8.34 1.30
N VAL A 37 7.50 -7.47 1.20
CA VAL A 37 8.68 -7.69 0.35
C VAL A 37 9.55 -8.82 0.90
N ARG A 38 9.89 -8.76 2.20
CA ARG A 38 10.72 -9.77 2.88
C ARG A 38 10.10 -11.16 2.77
N ASP A 39 8.83 -11.28 3.13
CA ASP A 39 8.12 -12.54 3.27
C ASP A 39 7.89 -13.19 1.89
N THR A 40 7.62 -12.38 0.86
CA THR A 40 7.58 -12.86 -0.52
C THR A 40 8.93 -13.44 -0.98
N LEU A 41 10.05 -12.79 -0.63
CA LEU A 41 11.38 -13.29 -0.97
C LEU A 41 11.76 -14.56 -0.20
N LEU A 42 11.21 -14.74 1.00
CA LEU A 42 11.39 -15.94 1.83
C LEU A 42 10.43 -17.07 1.45
N GLY A 43 9.43 -16.81 0.59
CA GLY A 43 8.41 -17.80 0.21
C GLY A 43 7.45 -18.15 1.35
N ILE A 44 7.20 -17.21 2.26
CA ILE A 44 6.25 -17.39 3.38
C ILE A 44 5.04 -16.46 3.21
N ASP A 45 3.96 -16.76 3.93
CA ASP A 45 2.72 -16.00 3.83
C ASP A 45 2.87 -14.57 4.36
N VAL A 46 2.35 -13.61 3.59
CA VAL A 46 2.31 -12.19 3.95
C VAL A 46 1.07 -11.92 4.80
N ALA A 47 1.29 -11.49 6.05
CA ALA A 47 0.21 -11.05 6.93
C ALA A 47 -0.33 -9.67 6.51
N ASP A 48 0.56 -8.67 6.48
CA ASP A 48 0.22 -7.26 6.32
C ASP A 48 0.92 -6.64 5.09
N VAL A 49 0.29 -5.64 4.47
CA VAL A 49 0.83 -4.93 3.30
C VAL A 49 1.04 -3.46 3.64
N ASP A 50 2.30 -3.05 3.67
CA ASP A 50 2.68 -1.65 3.86
C ASP A 50 3.05 -0.98 2.54
N ILE A 51 2.60 0.26 2.37
CA ILE A 51 2.96 1.12 1.23
C ILE A 51 3.64 2.38 1.77
N ALA A 52 4.89 2.60 1.36
CA ALA A 52 5.56 3.88 1.57
C ALA A 52 5.25 4.81 0.40
N THR A 53 4.99 6.08 0.68
CA THR A 53 4.74 7.11 -0.34
C THR A 53 5.50 8.39 -0.05
N ARG A 54 5.82 9.15 -1.09
CA ARG A 54 6.40 10.50 -0.99
C ARG A 54 5.33 11.57 -0.70
N LEU A 55 4.05 11.22 -0.87
CA LEU A 55 2.93 12.12 -0.63
C LEU A 55 2.83 12.46 0.87
N PRO A 56 2.57 13.74 1.22
CA PRO A 56 2.30 14.12 2.60
C PRO A 56 0.99 13.48 3.08
N PRO A 57 0.83 13.21 4.40
CA PRO A 57 -0.35 12.51 4.90
C PRO A 57 -1.69 13.17 4.54
N GLN A 58 -1.75 14.50 4.55
CA GLN A 58 -2.96 15.23 4.18
C GLN A 58 -3.39 14.96 2.74
N GLU A 59 -2.43 14.94 1.81
CA GLU A 59 -2.69 14.63 0.40
C GLU A 59 -3.10 13.16 0.21
N VAL A 60 -2.52 12.24 0.99
CA VAL A 60 -2.97 10.83 1.00
C VAL A 60 -4.44 10.75 1.40
N ILE A 61 -4.85 11.44 2.47
CA ILE A 61 -6.25 11.44 2.93
C ILE A 61 -7.18 11.97 1.84
N GLU A 62 -6.84 13.11 1.23
CA GLU A 62 -7.64 13.73 0.16
C GLU A 62 -7.80 12.79 -1.04
N ARG A 63 -6.70 12.23 -1.55
CA ARG A 63 -6.75 11.29 -2.68
C ARG A 63 -7.55 10.03 -2.38
N LEU A 64 -7.44 9.49 -1.16
CA LEU A 64 -8.24 8.34 -0.74
C LEU A 64 -9.73 8.68 -0.66
N GLN A 65 -10.08 9.85 -0.12
CA GLN A 65 -11.46 10.33 -0.04
C GLN A 65 -12.08 10.52 -1.43
N ASP A 66 -11.36 11.15 -2.36
CA ASP A 66 -11.81 11.34 -3.75
C ASP A 66 -12.07 10.00 -4.45
N ALA A 67 -11.26 8.99 -4.15
CA ALA A 67 -11.41 7.62 -4.63
C ALA A 67 -12.45 6.79 -3.86
N ARG A 68 -13.10 7.37 -2.84
CA ARG A 68 -14.04 6.69 -1.93
C ARG A 68 -13.43 5.48 -1.19
N ILE A 69 -12.13 5.55 -0.92
CA ILE A 69 -11.40 4.61 -0.06
C ILE A 69 -11.36 5.20 1.34
N LYS A 70 -11.81 4.43 2.34
CA LYS A 70 -11.86 4.92 3.72
C LYS A 70 -10.43 5.08 4.26
N ALA A 71 -10.05 6.31 4.59
CA ALA A 71 -8.81 6.63 5.28
C ALA A 71 -9.05 6.71 6.80
N VAL A 72 -8.24 5.99 7.58
CA VAL A 72 -8.22 6.05 9.04
C VAL A 72 -6.86 6.60 9.49
N PRO A 73 -6.80 7.74 10.21
CA PRO A 73 -5.55 8.41 10.59
C PRO A 73 -4.89 7.73 11.81
N THR A 74 -4.62 6.42 11.70
CA THR A 74 -4.16 5.54 12.78
C THR A 74 -2.83 5.97 13.42
N GLY A 75 -1.99 6.74 12.73
CA GLY A 75 -0.76 7.30 13.29
C GLY A 75 -0.32 8.57 12.56
N LEU A 76 -1.24 9.50 12.33
CA LEU A 76 -1.00 10.71 11.53
C LEU A 76 0.22 11.53 12.01
N ALA A 77 0.42 11.62 13.32
CA ALA A 77 1.58 12.30 13.92
C ALA A 77 2.94 11.65 13.55
N HIS A 78 2.91 10.40 13.12
CA HIS A 78 4.07 9.62 12.69
C HIS A 78 4.09 9.37 11.16
N GLY A 79 3.16 10.00 10.43
CA GLY A 79 3.08 9.90 8.98
C GLY A 79 2.35 8.65 8.46
N THR A 80 1.58 7.94 9.30
CA THR A 80 0.85 6.74 8.89
C THR A 80 -0.65 6.94 8.83
N ILE A 81 -1.25 6.39 7.78
CA ILE A 81 -2.69 6.35 7.52
C ILE A 81 -3.01 4.92 7.11
N THR A 82 -4.09 4.36 7.65
CA THR A 82 -4.63 3.07 7.21
C THR A 82 -5.69 3.30 6.14
N ALA A 83 -5.51 2.70 4.96
CA ALA A 83 -6.49 2.72 3.89
C ALA A 83 -7.29 1.41 3.94
N VAL A 84 -8.62 1.49 4.11
CA VAL A 84 -9.46 0.30 4.17
C VAL A 84 -9.94 -0.07 2.77
N THR A 85 -9.51 -1.22 2.30
CA THR A 85 -9.90 -1.84 1.02
C THR A 85 -10.99 -2.89 1.23
N PRO A 86 -11.65 -3.41 0.17
CA PRO A 86 -12.59 -4.53 0.30
C PRO A 86 -11.99 -5.78 0.95
N ALA A 87 -10.69 -6.04 0.76
CA ALA A 87 -9.98 -7.17 1.37
C ALA A 87 -9.55 -6.93 2.83
N GLY A 88 -9.78 -5.73 3.38
CA GLY A 88 -9.35 -5.35 4.72
C GLY A 88 -8.50 -4.07 4.77
N PRO A 89 -8.05 -3.69 5.97
CA PRO A 89 -7.12 -2.58 6.16
C PRO A 89 -5.72 -2.85 5.60
#